data_AF-A0A161JNU2-F1
#
_entry.id   AF-A0A161JNU2-F1
#
_cell.length_a   1.000
_cell.length_b   1.000
_cell.length_c   1.000
_cell.angle_alpha   90.00
_cell.angle_beta   90.00
_cell.angle_gamma   90.00
#
_symmetry.space_group_name_H-M   'P 1'
#
loop_
_entity.id
_entity.type
_entity.pdbx_description
1 polymer ?
#
loop_
_entity_poly.entity_id
_entity_poly.type
_entity_poly.pdbx_seq_one_letter_code
_entity_poly.pdbx_strand_id
1 'polypeptide(L)'
;MTDTATHNTSRARPELTADQAAFITGFCDAAIFTAIVTIDDEPMFLTDAFFLGQETYTDILIAQLRNNKAIVKDCLEFLHDNYDTMKKLIDDGLCPDWEHHGHDFLLTRDHHGAGFWDRGYDEYGDRLTDNAEKYSENCFNFWIEPDSDPLSISYDYR
;
A
#
# COMPACT_ATOMS: atom_id res chain seq x y z
N MET A 1 15.70 37.47 -31.64
CA MET A 1 16.42 36.47 -30.83
C MET A 1 15.67 36.37 -29.53
N THR A 2 14.83 35.35 -29.38
CA THR A 2 14.09 35.08 -28.15
C THR A 2 14.25 33.60 -27.88
N ASP A 3 14.99 33.32 -26.81
CA ASP A 3 15.33 31.99 -26.29
C ASP A 3 14.07 31.18 -25.99
N THR A 4 14.00 30.00 -26.61
CA THR A 4 13.10 28.92 -26.22
C THR A 4 13.85 28.03 -25.22
N ALA A 5 13.78 28.37 -23.93
CA ALA A 5 14.20 27.46 -22.86
C ALA A 5 13.04 26.53 -22.50
N THR A 6 12.97 25.38 -23.16
CA THR A 6 12.15 24.25 -22.71
C THR A 6 12.69 23.72 -21.39
N HIS A 7 12.02 24.02 -20.29
CA HIS A 7 12.24 23.34 -19.01
C HIS A 7 11.60 21.94 -19.07
N ASN A 8 12.32 20.99 -19.64
CA ASN A 8 12.06 19.58 -19.43
C ASN A 8 12.85 19.13 -18.20
N THR A 9 12.22 19.13 -17.03
CA THR A 9 12.74 18.43 -15.86
C THR A 9 11.87 17.22 -15.60
N SER A 10 12.10 16.16 -16.37
CA SER A 10 11.82 14.80 -15.94
C SER A 10 12.64 14.53 -14.67
N ARG A 11 12.13 14.93 -13.50
CA ARG A 11 12.69 14.48 -12.22
C ARG A 11 12.41 12.99 -12.15
N ALA A 12 13.47 12.19 -12.28
CA ALA A 12 13.42 10.78 -11.90
C ALA A 12 12.80 10.68 -10.50
N ARG A 13 11.84 9.76 -10.32
CA ARG A 13 11.25 9.49 -9.01
C ARG A 13 12.41 9.16 -8.05
N PRO A 14 12.50 9.80 -6.88
CA PRO A 14 13.56 9.47 -5.93
C PRO A 14 13.52 7.98 -5.64
N GLU A 15 14.70 7.36 -5.62
CA GLU A 15 14.85 5.94 -5.35
C GLU A 15 14.45 5.65 -3.89
N LEU A 16 13.60 4.64 -3.69
CA LEU A 16 13.15 4.23 -2.36
C LEU A 16 14.32 3.62 -1.58
N THR A 17 14.36 3.86 -0.27
CA THR A 17 15.26 3.10 0.61
C THR A 17 14.81 1.64 0.72
N ALA A 18 15.69 0.75 1.20
CA ALA A 18 15.34 -0.66 1.43
C ALA A 18 14.14 -0.81 2.37
N ASP A 19 14.11 -0.04 3.48
CA ASP A 19 13.01 -0.03 4.44
C ASP A 19 11.69 0.41 3.78
N GLN A 20 11.73 1.46 2.96
CA GLN A 20 10.56 1.96 2.23
C GLN A 20 10.05 0.94 1.21
N ALA A 21 10.96 0.31 0.47
CA ALA A 21 10.61 -0.71 -0.52
C ALA A 21 9.98 -1.94 0.15
N ALA A 22 10.54 -2.40 1.27
CA ALA A 22 10.00 -3.52 2.04
C ALA A 22 8.63 -3.19 2.64
N PHE A 23 8.47 -2.01 3.25
CA PHE A 23 7.18 -1.58 3.77
C PHE A 23 6.09 -1.54 2.69
N ILE A 24 6.40 -0.99 1.51
CA ILE A 24 5.44 -0.97 0.37
C ILE A 24 5.14 -2.37 -0.14
N THR A 25 6.12 -3.28 -0.15
CA THR A 25 5.89 -4.70 -0.52
C THR A 25 4.89 -5.35 0.41
N GLY A 26 5.09 -5.28 1.73
CA GLY A 26 4.16 -5.89 2.69
C GLY A 26 2.76 -5.28 2.65
N PHE A 27 2.66 -3.97 2.37
CA PHE A 27 1.37 -3.32 2.10
C PHE A 27 0.68 -3.92 0.87
N CYS A 28 1.42 -4.11 -0.23
CA CYS A 28 0.86 -4.70 -1.46
C CYS A 28 0.44 -6.15 -1.24
N ASP A 29 1.22 -6.91 -0.46
CA ASP A 29 0.90 -8.30 -0.16
C ASP A 29 -0.41 -8.41 0.63
N ALA A 30 -0.60 -7.59 1.66
CA ALA A 30 -1.86 -7.51 2.38
C ALA A 30 -3.03 -7.13 1.46
N ALA A 31 -2.79 -6.27 0.47
CA ALA A 31 -3.82 -5.82 -0.46
C ALA A 31 -4.27 -6.95 -1.39
N ILE A 32 -3.35 -7.84 -1.78
CA ILE A 32 -3.70 -9.03 -2.56
C ILE A 32 -4.60 -9.97 -1.77
N PHE A 33 -4.33 -10.16 -0.48
CA PHE A 33 -5.14 -11.03 0.39
C PHE A 33 -6.55 -10.51 0.66
N THR A 34 -6.74 -9.20 0.53
CA THR A 34 -8.00 -8.52 0.88
C THR A 34 -8.79 -8.05 -0.35
N ALA A 35 -8.14 -8.01 -1.53
CA ALA A 35 -8.76 -7.57 -2.77
C ALA A 35 -9.85 -8.52 -3.25
N ILE A 36 -10.92 -7.92 -3.76
CA ILE A 36 -12.00 -8.61 -4.48
C ILE A 36 -11.92 -8.16 -5.93
N VAL A 37 -11.94 -9.13 -6.85
CA VAL A 37 -12.07 -8.91 -8.29
C VAL A 37 -13.44 -9.38 -8.75
N THR A 38 -13.94 -8.80 -9.83
CA THR A 38 -15.18 -9.27 -10.46
C THR A 38 -14.83 -10.00 -11.74
N ILE A 39 -15.21 -11.27 -11.86
CA ILE A 39 -15.03 -12.08 -13.07
C ILE A 39 -16.40 -12.61 -13.46
N ASP A 40 -16.82 -12.38 -14.70
CA ASP A 40 -18.15 -12.76 -15.20
C ASP A 40 -19.31 -12.27 -14.30
N ASP A 41 -19.25 -11.01 -13.86
CA ASP A 41 -20.20 -10.35 -12.95
C ASP A 41 -20.27 -10.94 -11.52
N GLU A 42 -19.39 -11.89 -11.18
CA GLU A 42 -19.33 -12.49 -9.85
C GLU A 42 -18.10 -11.98 -9.06
N PRO A 43 -18.30 -11.43 -7.84
CA PRO A 43 -17.20 -11.02 -6.98
C PRO A 43 -16.49 -12.24 -6.39
N MET A 44 -15.17 -12.26 -6.48
CA MET A 44 -14.32 -13.28 -5.87
C MET A 44 -13.09 -12.65 -5.23
N PHE A 45 -12.58 -13.26 -4.17
CA PHE A 45 -11.28 -12.84 -3.63
C PHE A 45 -10.19 -13.07 -4.67
N LEU A 46 -9.26 -12.13 -4.79
CA LEU A 46 -8.15 -12.23 -5.74
C LEU A 46 -7.31 -13.48 -5.49
N THR A 47 -7.18 -13.90 -4.24
CA THR A 47 -6.54 -15.18 -3.87
C THR A 47 -7.24 -16.37 -4.49
N ASP A 48 -8.57 -16.37 -4.54
CA ASP A 48 -9.34 -17.45 -5.16
C ASP A 48 -9.17 -17.43 -6.68
N ALA A 49 -9.17 -16.24 -7.30
CA ALA A 49 -8.87 -16.07 -8.73
C ALA A 49 -7.47 -16.59 -9.09
N PHE A 50 -6.48 -16.36 -8.23
CA PHE A 50 -5.12 -16.87 -8.39
C PHE A 50 -5.10 -18.40 -8.46
N PHE A 51 -5.82 -19.09 -7.55
CA PHE A 51 -5.92 -20.55 -7.57
C PHE A 51 -6.66 -21.11 -8.80
N LEU A 52 -7.44 -20.28 -9.49
CA LEU A 52 -8.06 -20.60 -10.78
C LEU A 52 -7.13 -20.31 -11.99
N GLY A 53 -5.85 -20.01 -11.73
CA GLY A 53 -4.84 -19.76 -12.75
C GLY A 53 -4.87 -18.34 -13.33
N GLN A 54 -5.52 -17.40 -12.65
CA GLN A 54 -5.62 -16.01 -13.08
C GLN A 54 -4.52 -15.13 -12.43
N GLU A 55 -3.27 -15.59 -12.48
CA GLU A 55 -2.12 -14.95 -11.83
C GLU A 55 -1.87 -13.52 -12.32
N THR A 56 -2.32 -13.20 -13.54
CA THR A 56 -2.23 -11.87 -14.16
C THR A 56 -2.91 -10.78 -13.36
N TYR A 57 -4.00 -11.07 -12.64
CA TYR A 57 -4.67 -10.04 -11.83
C TYR A 57 -3.82 -9.61 -10.62
N THR A 58 -3.04 -10.53 -10.06
CA THR A 58 -2.10 -10.22 -8.98
C THR A 58 -1.00 -9.28 -9.47
N ASP A 59 -0.39 -9.59 -10.61
CA ASP A 59 0.64 -8.74 -11.22
C ASP A 59 0.11 -7.35 -11.59
N ILE A 60 -1.10 -7.28 -12.16
CA ILE A 60 -1.77 -6.02 -12.49
C ILE A 60 -2.01 -5.20 -11.22
N LEU A 61 -2.57 -5.81 -10.17
CA LEU A 61 -2.83 -5.12 -8.90
C LEU A 61 -1.53 -4.60 -8.29
N ILE A 62 -0.49 -5.43 -8.19
CA ILE A 62 0.82 -5.01 -7.65
C ILE A 62 1.37 -3.82 -8.44
N ALA A 63 1.31 -3.88 -9.77
CA ALA A 63 1.76 -2.79 -10.63
C ALA A 63 0.95 -1.51 -10.40
N GLN A 64 -0.38 -1.61 -10.25
CA GLN A 64 -1.24 -0.46 -9.96
C GLN A 64 -0.94 0.14 -8.58
N LEU A 65 -0.83 -0.68 -7.53
CA LEU A 65 -0.52 -0.25 -6.17
C LEU A 65 0.82 0.50 -6.08
N ARG A 66 1.89 -0.07 -6.67
CA ARG A 66 3.24 0.52 -6.65
C ARG A 66 3.34 1.84 -7.45
N ASN A 67 2.47 2.00 -8.46
CA ASN A 67 2.43 3.21 -9.28
C ASN A 67 1.40 4.24 -8.81
N ASN A 68 0.51 3.86 -7.89
CA ASN A 68 -0.47 4.77 -7.31
C ASN A 68 0.24 5.78 -6.38
N LYS A 69 0.27 7.04 -6.80
CA LYS A 69 0.95 8.12 -6.07
C LYS A 69 0.34 8.38 -4.69
N ALA A 70 -0.97 8.18 -4.52
CA ALA A 70 -1.64 8.38 -3.24
C ALA A 70 -1.25 7.28 -2.27
N ILE A 71 -1.34 6.01 -2.69
CA ILE A 71 -0.94 4.86 -1.87
C ILE A 71 0.53 4.96 -1.45
N VAL A 72 1.42 5.23 -2.41
CA VAL A 72 2.84 5.37 -2.09
C VAL A 72 3.08 6.56 -1.17
N LYS A 73 2.35 7.66 -1.32
CA LYS A 73 2.43 8.80 -0.40
C LYS A 73 2.01 8.39 1.02
N ASP A 74 0.87 7.74 1.18
CA ASP A 74 0.35 7.30 2.48
C ASP A 74 1.34 6.35 3.18
N CYS A 75 1.88 5.38 2.44
CA CYS A 75 2.90 4.47 2.98
C CYS A 75 4.15 5.23 3.46
N LEU A 76 4.62 6.20 2.68
CA LEU A 76 5.82 6.96 3.01
C LEU A 76 5.60 7.92 4.18
N GLU A 77 4.44 8.58 4.26
CA GLU A 77 4.08 9.46 5.36
C GLU A 77 3.90 8.66 6.66
N PHE A 78 3.16 7.55 6.62
CA PHE A 78 2.98 6.69 7.78
C PHE A 78 4.33 6.11 8.26
N LEU A 79 5.15 5.60 7.33
CA LEU A 79 6.47 5.06 7.66
C LEU A 79 7.37 6.13 8.29
N HIS A 80 7.40 7.32 7.72
CA HIS A 80 8.20 8.43 8.24
C HIS A 80 7.78 8.80 9.68
N ASP A 81 6.48 8.99 9.91
CA ASP A 81 5.97 9.48 11.18
C ASP A 81 6.08 8.45 12.31
N ASN A 82 6.20 7.16 11.96
CA ASN A 82 6.28 6.06 12.92
C ASN A 82 7.62 5.31 12.89
N TYR A 83 8.61 5.82 12.15
CA TYR A 83 9.86 5.10 11.84
C TYR A 83 10.56 4.58 13.09
N ASP A 84 10.83 5.46 14.07
CA ASP A 84 11.56 5.09 15.30
C ASP A 84 10.81 4.03 16.12
N THR A 85 9.48 4.08 16.11
CA THR A 85 8.63 3.11 16.81
C THR A 85 8.75 1.74 16.16
N MET A 86 8.53 1.69 14.85
CA MET A 86 8.55 0.45 14.08
C MET A 86 9.94 -0.18 14.05
N LYS A 87 10.98 0.66 13.91
CA LYS A 87 12.37 0.24 14.00
C LYS A 87 12.68 -0.36 15.37
N LYS A 88 12.23 0.25 16.46
CA LYS A 88 12.39 -0.30 17.81
C LYS A 88 11.72 -1.68 17.93
N LEU A 89 10.50 -1.84 17.42
CA LEU A 89 9.80 -3.14 17.44
C LEU A 89 10.55 -4.22 16.66
N ILE A 90 11.21 -3.86 15.55
CA ILE A 90 12.10 -4.76 14.81
C ILE A 90 13.34 -5.11 15.62
N ASP A 91 14.05 -4.09 16.13
CA ASP A 91 15.31 -4.26 16.85
C ASP A 91 15.11 -5.07 18.17
N ASP A 92 13.94 -4.94 18.80
CA ASP A 92 13.54 -5.71 20.00
C ASP A 92 13.03 -7.13 19.66
N GLY A 93 12.90 -7.48 18.38
CA GLY A 93 12.43 -8.80 17.92
C GLY A 93 10.93 -9.03 18.07
N LEU A 94 10.14 -7.97 18.25
CA LEU A 94 8.67 -8.03 18.35
C LEU A 94 8.01 -8.04 16.96
N CYS A 95 8.63 -7.36 15.99
CA CYS A 95 8.26 -7.42 14.59
C CYS A 95 9.43 -8.02 13.78
N PRO A 96 9.19 -8.95 12.84
CA PRO A 96 10.29 -9.57 12.10
C PRO A 96 10.97 -8.62 11.10
N ASP A 97 10.21 -7.75 10.43
CA ASP A 97 10.73 -6.90 9.36
C ASP A 97 9.77 -5.74 9.00
N TRP A 98 10.19 -4.92 8.03
CA TRP A 98 9.40 -3.81 7.51
C TRP A 98 8.19 -4.25 6.67
N GLU A 99 8.23 -5.44 6.05
CA GLU A 99 7.10 -5.97 5.27
C GLU A 99 5.91 -6.23 6.20
N HIS A 100 6.15 -6.80 7.38
CA HIS A 100 5.10 -7.01 8.38
C HIS A 100 4.46 -5.71 8.86
N HIS A 101 5.25 -4.64 9.06
CA HIS A 101 4.68 -3.32 9.37
C HIS A 101 3.83 -2.76 8.22
N GLY A 102 4.25 -2.95 6.97
CA GLY A 102 3.46 -2.55 5.79
C GLY A 102 2.15 -3.31 5.69
N HIS A 103 2.19 -4.61 5.98
CA HIS A 103 1.03 -5.49 6.01
C HIS A 103 0.03 -5.05 7.09
N ASP A 104 0.51 -4.83 8.31
CA ASP A 104 -0.32 -4.37 9.43
C ASP A 104 -0.89 -2.97 9.20
N PHE A 105 -0.15 -2.10 8.51
CA PHE A 105 -0.64 -0.79 8.13
C PHE A 105 -1.89 -0.89 7.25
N LEU A 106 -1.88 -1.71 6.18
CA LEU A 106 -3.07 -1.89 5.36
C LEU A 106 -4.23 -2.47 6.19
N LEU A 107 -4.01 -3.56 6.92
CA LEU A 107 -5.08 -4.24 7.65
C LEU A 107 -5.73 -3.33 8.70
N THR A 108 -4.91 -2.54 9.39
CA THR A 108 -5.38 -1.59 10.40
C THR A 108 -6.11 -0.41 9.75
N ARG A 109 -5.51 0.17 8.70
CA ARG A 109 -6.10 1.28 7.94
C ARG A 109 -7.47 0.91 7.37
N ASP A 110 -7.61 -0.29 6.82
CA ASP A 110 -8.84 -0.71 6.11
C ASP A 110 -9.77 -1.58 6.99
N HIS A 111 -9.48 -1.65 8.30
CA HIS A 111 -10.29 -2.35 9.31
C HIS A 111 -10.57 -3.83 9.01
N HIS A 112 -9.58 -4.57 8.48
CA HIS A 112 -9.70 -5.99 8.11
C HIS A 112 -9.70 -6.97 9.31
N GLY A 113 -9.95 -6.48 10.54
CA GLY A 113 -10.12 -7.31 11.73
C GLY A 113 -8.82 -7.85 12.34
N ALA A 114 -7.67 -7.42 11.83
CA ALA A 114 -6.33 -7.71 12.34
C ALA A 114 -5.41 -6.50 12.08
N GLY A 115 -4.21 -6.48 12.66
CA GLY A 115 -3.24 -5.39 12.45
C GLY A 115 -2.47 -5.03 13.72
N PHE A 116 -2.01 -3.78 13.84
CA PHE A 116 -1.08 -3.40 14.92
C PHE A 116 -1.55 -3.72 16.34
N TRP A 117 -2.85 -3.60 16.61
CA TRP A 117 -3.45 -3.82 17.93
C TRP A 117 -3.45 -5.30 18.38
N ASP A 118 -3.32 -6.26 17.46
CA ASP A 118 -3.39 -7.70 17.78
C ASP A 118 -2.01 -8.38 17.91
N ARG A 119 -0.93 -7.64 17.64
CA ARG A 119 0.45 -8.17 17.62
C ARG A 119 1.11 -8.33 18.98
N GLY A 120 0.50 -7.82 20.05
CA GLY A 120 1.12 -7.79 21.38
C GLY A 120 2.22 -6.74 21.50
N TYR A 121 2.08 -5.61 20.80
CA TYR A 121 2.99 -4.46 20.87
C TYR A 121 2.71 -3.51 22.04
N ASP A 122 1.78 -3.87 22.93
CA ASP A 122 1.30 -3.05 24.03
C ASP A 122 0.92 -1.62 23.55
N GLU A 123 1.36 -0.58 24.26
CA GLU A 123 1.08 0.83 23.93
C GLU A 123 1.55 1.26 22.54
N TYR A 124 2.54 0.56 21.96
CA TYR A 124 2.97 0.84 20.59
C TYR A 124 1.94 0.37 19.57
N GLY A 125 1.25 -0.74 19.84
CA GLY A 125 0.19 -1.26 18.98
C GLY A 125 -0.99 -0.29 18.92
N ASP A 126 -1.42 0.23 20.07
CA ASP A 126 -2.48 1.24 20.17
C ASP A 126 -2.09 2.52 19.41
N ARG A 127 -0.88 3.03 19.63
CA ARG A 127 -0.40 4.25 18.95
C ARG A 127 -0.31 4.09 17.44
N LEU A 128 0.20 2.95 16.96
CA LEU A 128 0.29 2.67 15.52
C LEU A 128 -1.11 2.53 14.91
N THR A 129 -2.05 1.94 15.65
CA THR A 129 -3.46 1.85 15.26
C THR A 129 -4.09 3.22 15.09
N ASP A 130 -4.01 4.08 16.12
CA ASP A 130 -4.53 5.44 16.09
C ASP A 130 -3.94 6.26 14.92
N ASN A 131 -2.69 5.99 14.56
CA ASN A 131 -2.03 6.65 13.44
C ASN A 131 -2.46 6.08 12.09
N ALA A 132 -2.67 4.77 11.98
CA ALA A 132 -3.05 4.10 10.75
C ALA A 132 -4.50 4.43 10.34
N GLU A 133 -5.40 4.52 11.32
CA GLU A 133 -6.82 4.84 11.07
C GLU A 133 -7.03 6.23 10.48
N LYS A 134 -6.06 7.15 10.59
CA LYS A 134 -6.11 8.47 9.92
C LYS A 134 -6.07 8.39 8.39
N TYR A 135 -5.69 7.23 7.85
CA TYR A 135 -5.59 6.98 6.42
C TYR A 135 -6.79 6.17 5.87
N SER A 136 -7.77 5.79 6.70
CA SER A 136 -8.86 4.85 6.37
C SER A 136 -9.94 5.40 5.43
N GLU A 137 -10.01 6.71 5.21
CA GLU A 137 -11.06 7.34 4.39
C GLU A 137 -10.93 7.05 2.88
N ASN A 138 -9.85 6.38 2.47
CA ASN A 138 -9.56 6.03 1.07
C ASN A 138 -9.63 4.51 0.82
N CYS A 139 -10.69 3.82 1.28
CA CYS A 139 -10.91 2.42 0.86
C CYS A 139 -10.91 2.36 -0.67
N PHE A 140 -9.79 1.88 -1.23
CA PHE A 140 -9.62 1.74 -2.67
C PHE A 140 -10.52 0.60 -3.10
N ASN A 141 -11.71 0.91 -3.59
CA ASN A 141 -12.43 -0.01 -4.46
C ASN A 141 -11.61 -0.13 -5.74
N PHE A 142 -10.68 -1.08 -5.77
CA PHE A 142 -9.92 -1.42 -6.97
C PHE A 142 -10.88 -2.09 -7.96
N TRP A 143 -11.49 -1.30 -8.83
CA TRP A 143 -12.12 -1.83 -10.02
C TRP A 143 -11.01 -2.25 -10.98
N ILE A 144 -10.68 -3.53 -10.99
CA ILE A 144 -9.70 -4.12 -11.90
C ILE A 144 -10.43 -4.57 -13.17
N GLU A 145 -10.39 -3.77 -14.23
CA GLU A 145 -10.75 -4.25 -15.56
C GLU A 145 -9.49 -4.76 -16.27
N PRO A 146 -9.47 -6.01 -16.79
CA PRO A 146 -8.28 -6.61 -17.41
C PRO A 146 -7.77 -5.83 -18.64
N ASP A 147 -8.62 -5.02 -19.27
CA ASP A 147 -8.31 -4.19 -20.44
C ASP A 147 -8.20 -2.68 -20.12
N SER A 148 -8.27 -2.29 -18.84
CA SER A 148 -8.11 -0.87 -18.47
C SER A 148 -6.63 -0.46 -18.52
N ASP A 149 -6.33 0.63 -19.24
CA ASP A 149 -5.06 1.34 -19.12
C ASP A 149 -4.75 1.54 -17.62
N PRO A 150 -3.49 1.42 -17.16
CA PRO A 150 -3.14 1.61 -15.75
C PRO A 150 -3.70 2.95 -15.29
N LEU A 151 -4.78 2.89 -14.51
CA LEU A 151 -5.68 4.00 -14.23
C LEU A 151 -4.88 5.24 -13.85
N SER A 152 -4.94 6.28 -14.68
CA SER A 152 -4.59 7.63 -14.25
C SER A 152 -5.69 8.10 -13.31
N ILE A 153 -5.60 7.73 -12.04
CA ILE A 153 -6.53 8.22 -11.03
C ILE A 153 -6.20 9.71 -10.83
N SER A 154 -7.02 10.58 -11.41
CA SER A 154 -6.96 12.03 -11.17
C SER A 154 -7.86 12.38 -9.99
N TYR A 155 -7.27 12.85 -8.89
CA TYR A 155 -8.01 13.51 -7.82
C TYR A 155 -7.81 15.03 -7.91
N ASP A 156 -8.92 15.76 -8.00
CA ASP A 156 -8.98 17.18 -7.67
C ASP A 156 -9.07 17.29 -6.14
N TYR A 157 -7.99 17.75 -5.51
CA TYR A 157 -8.02 18.13 -4.10
C TYR A 157 -8.77 19.47 -3.98
N ARG A 158 -9.79 19.54 -3.11
CA ARG A 158 -10.32 20.80 -2.59
C ARG A 158 -9.57 21.19 -1.32
#